data_AF-A0A7W1QDI6-F1
#
_entry.id   AF-A0A7W1QDI6-F1
#
_cell.length_a   1.000
_cell.length_b   1.000
_cell.length_c   1.000
_cell.angle_alpha   90.00
_cell.angle_beta   90.00
_cell.angle_gamma   90.00
#
_symmetry.space_group_name_H-M   'P 1'
#
loop_
_entity.id
_entity.type
_entity.pdbx_description
1 polymer ?
#
loop_
_entity_poly.entity_id
_entity_poly.type
_entity_poly.pdbx_seq_one_letter_code
_entity_poly.pdbx_strand_id
1 'polypeptide(L)'
;GTGTWTALTQIAAEALGVGVERIALQIGDTALPYSDVPGGSAGITSWGSTLFGAARAFRDTHGDDPSAGDEVTAGAAGNPAEDEYSMHAFGAHFAEVRVDADSGEVRVPRMLGMFAVGRVVNPRTARSQLIGGMTFGLSMALYEQVVMDARLGAIVTADLADYHVATNADVGDLDAQWIDETDPYVNPMGTKGIGEIGIVGSAAAIANAVFHATGLRVRDLPITPDKLLGAS
;
A
#
# COMPACT_ATOMS: atom_id res chain seq x y z
N GLY A 1 -4.59 -9.56 -3.92
CA GLY A 1 -4.28 -8.41 -4.81
C GLY A 1 -2.85 -7.90 -4.64
N THR A 2 -2.32 -7.89 -3.42
CA THR A 2 -1.05 -7.26 -3.02
C THR A 2 0.24 -7.84 -3.61
N GLY A 3 0.19 -8.99 -4.30
CA GLY A 3 1.37 -9.69 -4.79
C GLY A 3 2.04 -10.62 -3.78
N THR A 4 1.36 -10.96 -2.66
CA THR A 4 1.88 -11.84 -1.60
C THR A 4 2.47 -13.14 -2.14
N TRP A 5 1.77 -13.84 -3.04
CA TRP A 5 2.25 -15.08 -3.66
C TRP A 5 3.63 -14.92 -4.30
N THR A 6 3.82 -13.86 -5.09
CA THR A 6 5.09 -13.58 -5.76
C THR A 6 6.17 -13.17 -4.77
N ALA A 7 5.86 -12.23 -3.87
CA ALA A 7 6.85 -11.69 -2.94
C ALA A 7 7.38 -12.75 -1.96
N LEU A 8 6.49 -13.56 -1.37
CA LEU A 8 6.88 -14.64 -0.46
C LEU A 8 7.68 -15.73 -1.19
N THR A 9 7.31 -16.07 -2.42
CA THR A 9 8.07 -17.02 -3.25
C THR A 9 9.50 -16.51 -3.50
N GLN A 10 9.66 -15.22 -3.80
CA GLN A 10 10.97 -14.60 -4.01
C GLN A 10 11.80 -14.58 -2.72
N ILE A 11 11.18 -14.27 -1.58
CA ILE A 11 11.83 -14.30 -0.27
C ILE A 11 12.33 -15.71 0.06
N ALA A 12 11.49 -16.74 -0.11
CA ALA A 12 11.87 -18.13 0.13
C ALA A 12 13.01 -18.57 -0.80
N ALA A 13 12.90 -18.25 -2.10
CA ALA A 13 13.93 -18.58 -3.09
C ALA A 13 15.28 -17.96 -2.74
N GLU A 14 15.30 -16.67 -2.38
CA GLU A 14 16.49 -15.96 -1.94
C GLU A 14 17.10 -16.58 -0.68
N ALA A 15 16.28 -16.86 0.34
CA ALA A 15 16.74 -17.41 1.60
C ALA A 15 17.30 -18.85 1.45
N LEU A 16 16.70 -19.64 0.56
CA LEU A 16 17.13 -21.00 0.23
C LEU A 16 18.28 -21.06 -0.79
N GLY A 17 18.61 -19.95 -1.47
CA GLY A 17 19.64 -19.93 -2.51
C GLY A 17 19.22 -20.67 -3.79
N VAL A 18 17.93 -20.69 -4.11
CA VAL A 18 17.36 -21.41 -5.26
C VAL A 18 16.62 -20.48 -6.23
N GLY A 19 16.37 -20.94 -7.46
CA GLY A 19 15.48 -20.22 -8.37
C GLY A 19 14.01 -20.29 -7.94
N VAL A 20 13.23 -19.26 -8.26
CA VAL A 20 11.82 -19.13 -7.86
C VAL A 20 10.94 -20.25 -8.42
N GLU A 21 11.32 -20.84 -9.55
CA GLU A 21 10.65 -21.98 -10.17
C GLU A 21 10.75 -23.28 -9.33
N ARG A 22 11.67 -23.31 -8.36
CA ARG A 22 11.83 -24.43 -7.42
C ARG A 22 11.04 -24.25 -6.13
N ILE A 23 10.28 -23.16 -5.98
CA ILE A 23 9.47 -22.88 -4.80
C ILE A 23 8.00 -23.13 -5.11
N ALA A 24 7.40 -24.06 -4.38
CA ALA A 24 5.96 -24.25 -4.33
C ALA A 24 5.43 -23.66 -3.02
N LEU A 25 4.89 -22.44 -3.09
CA LEU A 25 4.29 -21.78 -1.92
C LEU A 25 2.86 -22.30 -1.69
N GLN A 26 2.47 -22.45 -0.42
CA GLN A 26 1.09 -22.73 -0.01
C GLN A 26 0.69 -21.75 1.10
N ILE A 27 -0.40 -20.99 0.90
CA ILE A 27 -0.93 -20.02 1.86
C ILE A 27 -2.46 -19.92 1.71
N GLY A 28 -3.15 -19.42 2.74
CA GLY A 28 -4.59 -19.11 2.66
C GLY A 28 -5.53 -20.30 2.92
N ASP A 29 -5.04 -21.34 3.59
CA ASP A 29 -5.83 -22.49 4.03
C ASP A 29 -5.66 -22.66 5.55
N THR A 30 -6.76 -22.86 6.27
CA THR A 30 -6.76 -23.07 7.73
C THR A 30 -6.10 -24.38 8.17
N ALA A 31 -5.85 -25.30 7.23
CA ALA A 31 -5.04 -26.49 7.47
C ALA A 31 -3.53 -26.20 7.54
N LEU A 32 -3.09 -25.01 7.09
CA LEU A 32 -1.70 -24.56 7.15
C LEU A 32 -1.41 -23.85 8.49
N PRO A 33 -0.14 -23.61 8.84
CA PRO A 33 0.23 -22.84 10.01
C PRO A 33 -0.48 -21.49 10.06
N TYR A 34 -0.92 -21.10 11.26
CA TYR A 34 -1.59 -19.83 11.49
C TYR A 34 -0.69 -18.64 11.10
N SER A 35 -1.29 -17.62 10.49
CA SER A 35 -0.66 -16.34 10.18
C SER A 35 -1.60 -15.20 10.55
N ASP A 36 -1.03 -14.06 10.97
CA ASP A 36 -1.82 -12.86 11.27
C ASP A 36 -2.55 -12.28 10.05
N VAL A 37 -3.49 -11.37 10.28
CA VAL A 37 -4.36 -10.78 9.25
C VAL A 37 -3.57 -9.89 8.26
N PRO A 38 -3.91 -9.88 6.96
CA PRO A 38 -3.45 -8.86 6.01
C PRO A 38 -4.04 -7.47 6.34
N GLY A 39 -3.44 -6.77 7.30
CA GLY A 39 -3.84 -5.41 7.71
C GLY A 39 -2.68 -4.62 8.30
N GLY A 40 -2.81 -3.29 8.37
CA GLY A 40 -1.76 -2.41 8.90
C GLY A 40 -0.45 -2.49 8.12
N SER A 41 -0.53 -2.94 6.86
CA SER A 41 0.61 -3.20 5.98
C SER A 41 1.63 -4.20 6.52
N ALA A 42 1.29 -5.01 7.54
CA ALA A 42 2.23 -5.87 8.25
C ALA A 42 2.61 -7.16 7.51
N GLY A 43 1.91 -7.51 6.41
CA GLY A 43 2.03 -8.83 5.78
C GLY A 43 3.45 -9.22 5.35
N ILE A 44 4.16 -8.37 4.61
CA ILE A 44 5.55 -8.68 4.18
C ILE A 44 6.51 -8.63 5.37
N THR A 45 6.36 -7.65 6.25
CA THR A 45 7.18 -7.50 7.46
C THR A 45 7.07 -8.72 8.37
N SER A 46 5.87 -9.27 8.58
CA SER A 46 5.63 -10.42 9.46
C SER A 46 5.86 -11.75 8.74
N TRP A 47 5.06 -12.06 7.71
CA TRP A 47 5.10 -13.37 7.05
C TRP A 47 6.39 -13.57 6.27
N GLY A 48 6.89 -12.52 5.62
CA GLY A 48 8.16 -12.56 4.89
C GLY A 48 9.33 -12.85 5.82
N SER A 49 9.40 -12.16 6.97
CA SER A 49 10.48 -12.39 7.95
C SER A 49 10.41 -13.78 8.56
N THR A 50 9.20 -14.27 8.86
CA THR A 50 9.00 -15.63 9.37
C THR A 50 9.44 -16.67 8.35
N LEU A 51 9.04 -16.51 7.09
CA LEU A 51 9.44 -17.39 6.00
C LEU A 51 10.95 -17.38 5.75
N PHE A 52 11.57 -16.19 5.80
CA PHE A 52 13.02 -16.03 5.69
C PHE A 52 13.75 -16.76 6.83
N GLY A 53 13.27 -16.63 8.06
CA GLY A 53 13.80 -17.34 9.23
C GLY A 53 13.67 -18.86 9.09
N ALA A 54 12.50 -19.34 8.66
CA ALA A 54 12.26 -20.76 8.43
C ALA A 54 13.19 -21.35 7.35
N ALA A 55 13.35 -20.64 6.22
CA ALA A 55 14.26 -21.03 5.15
C ALA A 55 15.73 -21.07 5.59
N ARG A 56 16.14 -20.13 6.45
CA ARG A 56 17.49 -20.16 7.05
C ARG A 56 17.68 -21.33 7.99
N ALA A 57 16.72 -21.58 8.89
CA ALA A 57 16.76 -22.73 9.79
C ALA A 57 16.81 -24.06 9.02
N PHE A 58 16.13 -24.15 7.87
CA PHE A 58 16.21 -25.31 6.99
C PHE A 58 17.65 -25.53 6.48
N ARG A 59 18.28 -24.49 5.95
CA ARG A 59 19.68 -24.57 5.47
C ARG A 59 20.67 -24.86 6.57
N ASP A 60 20.49 -24.30 7.76
CA ASP A 60 21.36 -24.55 8.90
C ASP A 60 21.27 -26.01 9.38
N THR A 61 20.11 -26.64 9.20
CA THR A 61 19.86 -28.03 9.60
C THR A 61 20.30 -29.05 8.55
N HIS A 62 20.00 -28.79 7.27
CA HIS A 62 20.15 -29.74 6.17
C HIS A 62 21.29 -29.41 5.19
N GLY A 63 21.94 -28.26 5.35
CA GLY A 63 23.01 -27.80 4.47
C GLY A 63 22.52 -27.42 3.07
N ASP A 64 23.40 -27.58 2.09
CA ASP A 64 23.15 -27.21 0.68
C ASP A 64 22.64 -28.38 -0.19
N ASP A 65 22.61 -29.61 0.35
CA ASP A 65 22.15 -30.83 -0.35
C ASP A 65 21.13 -31.60 0.52
N PRO A 66 19.93 -31.03 0.74
CA PRO A 66 18.89 -31.66 1.54
C PRO A 66 18.35 -32.94 0.85
N SER A 67 17.93 -33.91 1.66
CA SER A 67 17.27 -35.11 1.18
C SER A 67 15.79 -34.84 0.87
N ALA A 68 15.22 -35.62 -0.05
CA ALA A 68 13.79 -35.55 -0.33
C ALA A 68 12.97 -35.89 0.93
N GLY A 69 12.07 -34.99 1.32
CA GLY A 69 11.25 -35.11 2.52
C GLY A 69 11.82 -34.42 3.77
N ASP A 70 13.02 -33.82 3.67
CA ASP A 70 13.52 -32.94 4.73
C ASP A 70 12.57 -31.77 4.94
N GLU A 71 12.28 -31.47 6.22
CA GLU A 71 11.35 -30.41 6.60
C GLU A 71 11.80 -29.72 7.89
N VAL A 72 11.43 -28.44 8.03
CA VAL A 72 11.60 -27.68 9.27
C VAL A 72 10.32 -26.90 9.56
N THR A 73 10.02 -26.72 10.84
CA THR A 73 8.98 -25.77 11.30
C THR A 73 9.65 -24.72 12.16
N ALA A 74 9.40 -23.44 11.85
CA ALA A 74 9.91 -22.30 12.62
C ALA A 74 8.79 -21.30 12.88
N GLY A 75 8.88 -20.62 14.03
CA GLY A 75 7.98 -19.53 14.41
C GLY A 75 8.57 -18.16 14.10
N ALA A 76 7.73 -17.12 14.21
CA ALA A 76 8.18 -15.74 14.14
C ALA A 76 9.15 -15.44 15.31
N ALA A 77 10.30 -14.85 14.99
CA ALA A 77 11.19 -14.28 16.00
C ALA A 77 10.73 -12.86 16.35
N GLY A 78 10.71 -12.51 17.64
CA GLY A 78 10.50 -11.14 18.06
C GLY A 78 11.62 -10.21 17.57
N ASN A 79 11.30 -8.93 17.39
CA ASN A 79 12.29 -7.94 17.00
C ASN A 79 12.79 -7.16 18.24
N PRO A 80 14.04 -7.38 18.69
CA PRO A 80 14.57 -6.71 19.88
C PRO A 80 14.71 -5.19 19.72
N ALA A 81 14.70 -4.66 18.49
CA ALA A 81 14.77 -3.23 18.23
C ALA A 81 13.44 -2.49 18.46
N GLU A 82 12.32 -3.21 18.65
CA GLU A 82 10.99 -2.61 18.83
C GLU A 82 10.89 -1.72 20.08
N ASP A 83 11.65 -2.01 21.13
CA ASP A 83 11.65 -1.21 22.37
C ASP A 83 12.43 0.11 22.24
N GLU A 84 13.34 0.21 21.26
CA GLU A 84 14.26 1.34 21.11
C GLU A 84 13.93 2.22 19.89
N TYR A 85 13.38 1.64 18.82
CA TYR A 85 13.18 2.32 17.53
C TYR A 85 11.70 2.39 17.13
N SER A 86 11.31 3.54 16.59
CA SER A 86 10.03 3.75 15.92
C SER A 86 10.22 3.60 14.41
N MET A 87 9.72 2.50 13.87
CA MET A 87 10.00 2.07 12.50
C MET A 87 8.80 2.35 11.60
N HIS A 88 8.94 3.35 10.72
CA HIS A 88 7.86 3.79 9.83
C HIS A 88 8.30 3.86 8.37
N ALA A 89 7.31 3.70 7.50
CA ALA A 89 7.42 4.11 6.11
C ALA A 89 6.99 5.58 5.98
N PHE A 90 7.60 6.32 5.05
CA PHE A 90 7.29 7.72 4.79
C PHE A 90 6.92 7.93 3.33
N GLY A 91 6.11 8.96 3.07
CA GLY A 91 5.68 9.32 1.73
C GLY A 91 5.61 10.84 1.57
N ALA A 92 6.04 11.32 0.41
CA ALA A 92 5.87 12.70 -0.05
C ALA A 92 5.03 12.68 -1.33
N HIS A 93 3.88 13.37 -1.30
CA HIS A 93 2.95 13.43 -2.41
C HIS A 93 2.95 14.82 -3.05
N PHE A 94 2.98 14.85 -4.37
CA PHE A 94 2.89 16.04 -5.19
C PHE A 94 1.71 15.87 -6.15
N ALA A 95 0.81 16.84 -6.19
CA ALA A 95 -0.36 16.83 -7.06
C ALA A 95 -0.43 18.13 -7.86
N GLU A 96 -0.67 18.00 -9.16
CA GLU A 96 -1.07 19.08 -10.04
C GLU A 96 -2.57 18.95 -10.29
N VAL A 97 -3.32 20.04 -10.16
CA VAL A 97 -4.76 20.06 -10.41
C VAL A 97 -5.12 21.15 -11.41
N ARG A 98 -6.20 20.92 -12.16
CA ARG A 98 -6.88 21.93 -12.96
C ARG A 98 -8.29 22.09 -12.41
N VAL A 99 -8.67 23.31 -12.12
CA VAL A 99 -10.03 23.66 -11.67
C VAL A 99 -10.67 24.52 -12.75
N ASP A 100 -11.81 24.08 -13.24
CA ASP A 100 -12.60 24.86 -14.19
C ASP A 100 -13.24 26.06 -13.47
N ALA A 101 -13.07 27.26 -14.03
CA ALA A 101 -13.49 28.50 -13.38
C ALA A 101 -15.02 28.70 -13.39
N ASP A 102 -15.72 28.11 -14.36
CA ASP A 102 -17.16 28.29 -14.55
C ASP A 102 -17.96 27.17 -13.87
N SER A 103 -17.45 25.92 -13.91
CA SER A 103 -18.13 24.74 -13.40
C SER A 103 -17.63 24.27 -12.04
N GLY A 104 -16.43 24.69 -11.60
CA GLY A 104 -15.79 24.17 -10.39
C GLY A 104 -15.29 22.71 -10.51
N GLU A 105 -15.30 22.13 -11.72
CA GLU A 105 -14.81 20.77 -11.95
C GLU A 105 -13.29 20.69 -11.67
N VAL A 106 -12.87 19.69 -10.90
CA VAL A 106 -11.46 19.43 -10.58
C VAL A 106 -10.95 18.21 -11.36
N ARG A 107 -9.81 18.37 -12.03
CA ARG A 107 -9.07 17.28 -12.69
C ARG A 107 -7.64 17.21 -12.16
N VAL A 108 -7.10 16.00 -12.02
CA VAL A 108 -5.72 15.75 -11.56
C VAL A 108 -4.88 15.26 -12.74
N PRO A 109 -4.33 16.14 -13.59
CA PRO A 109 -3.53 15.73 -14.73
C PRO A 109 -2.24 14.99 -14.34
N ARG A 110 -1.68 15.27 -13.16
CA ARG A 110 -0.41 14.67 -12.73
C ARG A 110 -0.31 14.51 -11.22
N MET A 111 0.20 13.38 -10.79
CA MET A 111 0.50 13.10 -9.39
C MET A 111 1.78 12.26 -9.25
N LEU A 112 2.67 12.66 -8.34
CA LEU A 112 3.92 11.95 -8.03
C LEU A 112 3.96 11.61 -6.54
N GLY A 113 4.24 10.35 -6.23
CA GLY A 113 4.61 9.91 -4.88
C GLY A 113 6.08 9.53 -4.80
N MET A 114 6.79 10.06 -3.81
CA MET A 114 8.16 9.63 -3.44
C MET A 114 8.13 9.00 -2.06
N PHE A 115 8.54 7.75 -1.93
CA PHE A 115 8.37 6.96 -0.72
C PHE A 115 9.69 6.43 -0.13
N ALA A 116 9.71 6.26 1.19
CA ALA A 116 10.76 5.58 1.95
C ALA A 116 10.13 4.32 2.57
N VAL A 117 10.43 3.16 1.97
CA VAL A 117 9.68 1.91 2.20
C VAL A 117 10.59 0.73 2.56
N GLY A 118 11.82 1.00 2.99
CA GLY A 118 12.81 -0.04 3.17
C GLY A 118 13.13 -0.78 1.87
N ARG A 119 13.66 -1.99 2.03
CA ARG A 119 13.99 -2.87 0.93
C ARG A 119 12.72 -3.28 0.17
N VAL A 120 12.72 -3.05 -1.14
CA VAL A 120 11.65 -3.50 -2.04
C VAL A 120 11.94 -4.91 -2.57
N VAL A 121 11.07 -5.86 -2.23
CA VAL A 121 11.18 -7.27 -2.69
C VAL A 121 10.86 -7.39 -4.18
N ASN A 122 9.78 -6.76 -4.63
CA ASN A 122 9.32 -6.81 -6.01
C ASN A 122 8.95 -5.41 -6.49
N PRO A 123 9.78 -4.77 -7.32
CA PRO A 123 9.53 -3.40 -7.79
C PRO A 123 8.20 -3.23 -8.51
N ARG A 124 7.75 -4.24 -9.26
CA ARG A 124 6.52 -4.16 -10.05
C ARG A 124 5.29 -4.15 -9.15
N THR A 125 5.18 -5.11 -8.21
CA THR A 125 4.02 -5.15 -7.31
C THR A 125 4.07 -4.02 -6.29
N ALA A 126 5.26 -3.59 -5.87
CA ALA A 126 5.41 -2.42 -5.01
C ALA A 126 4.90 -1.15 -5.68
N ARG A 127 5.33 -0.88 -6.92
CA ARG A 127 4.79 0.24 -7.70
C ARG A 127 3.28 0.14 -7.85
N SER A 128 2.74 -1.04 -8.17
CA SER A 128 1.28 -1.25 -8.27
C SER A 128 0.52 -0.93 -6.99
N GLN A 129 1.06 -1.28 -5.81
CA GLN A 129 0.45 -0.93 -4.53
C GLN A 129 0.44 0.59 -4.30
N LEU A 130 1.55 1.26 -4.56
CA LEU A 130 1.69 2.70 -4.33
C LEU A 130 0.75 3.48 -5.24
N ILE A 131 0.74 3.18 -6.55
CA ILE A 131 -0.16 3.84 -7.49
C ILE A 131 -1.63 3.53 -7.19
N GLY A 132 -1.95 2.31 -6.74
CA GLY A 132 -3.30 1.95 -6.32
C GLY A 132 -3.77 2.76 -5.11
N GLY A 133 -2.90 2.91 -4.10
CA GLY A 133 -3.18 3.76 -2.94
C GLY A 133 -3.34 5.24 -3.30
N MET A 134 -2.52 5.74 -4.22
CA MET A 134 -2.63 7.13 -4.70
C MET A 134 -3.92 7.37 -5.48
N THR A 135 -4.32 6.43 -6.35
CA THR A 135 -5.62 6.46 -7.04
C THR A 135 -6.77 6.45 -6.05
N PHE A 136 -6.68 5.63 -5.00
CA PHE A 136 -7.68 5.62 -3.95
C PHE A 136 -7.74 6.97 -3.20
N GLY A 137 -6.58 7.58 -2.91
CA GLY A 137 -6.53 8.92 -2.33
C GLY A 137 -7.10 10.02 -3.24
N LEU A 138 -6.93 9.91 -4.56
CA LEU A 138 -7.57 10.78 -5.54
C LEU A 138 -9.10 10.62 -5.50
N SER A 139 -9.56 9.36 -5.49
CA SER A 139 -10.98 9.01 -5.41
C SER A 139 -11.61 9.55 -4.12
N MET A 140 -10.95 9.37 -2.97
CA MET A 140 -11.31 9.98 -1.69
C MET A 140 -11.38 11.51 -1.75
N ALA A 141 -10.44 12.14 -2.46
CA ALA A 141 -10.38 13.58 -2.53
C ALA A 141 -11.53 14.19 -3.34
N LEU A 142 -11.98 13.53 -4.41
CA LEU A 142 -12.85 14.14 -5.41
C LEU A 142 -14.25 13.51 -5.52
N TYR A 143 -14.43 12.26 -5.14
CA TYR A 143 -15.63 11.49 -5.51
C TYR A 143 -16.29 10.77 -4.34
N GLU A 144 -15.51 10.08 -3.50
CA GLU A 144 -16.09 9.12 -2.57
C GLU A 144 -16.81 9.79 -1.40
N GLN A 145 -18.11 9.51 -1.28
CA GLN A 145 -18.91 9.95 -0.15
C GLN A 145 -20.01 8.93 0.15
N VAL A 146 -20.08 8.50 1.41
CA VAL A 146 -21.26 7.80 1.92
C VAL A 146 -22.28 8.84 2.37
N VAL A 147 -23.47 8.82 1.77
CA VAL A 147 -24.58 9.69 2.19
C VAL A 147 -25.57 8.87 3.00
N MET A 148 -25.91 9.35 4.19
CA MET A 148 -26.89 8.73 5.08
C MET A 148 -28.15 9.58 5.15
N ASP A 149 -29.33 8.98 4.96
CA ASP A 149 -30.61 9.65 5.21
C ASP A 149 -30.76 9.86 6.73
N ALA A 150 -30.80 11.11 7.17
CA ALA A 150 -30.84 11.48 8.59
C ALA A 150 -32.12 11.03 9.32
N ARG A 151 -33.20 10.70 8.60
CA ARG A 151 -34.48 10.25 9.17
C ARG A 151 -34.53 8.74 9.29
N LEU A 152 -33.96 8.03 8.32
CA LEU A 152 -34.04 6.57 8.21
C LEU A 152 -32.77 5.86 8.72
N GLY A 153 -31.64 6.57 8.79
CA GLY A 153 -30.33 5.98 9.09
C GLY A 153 -29.79 5.07 7.96
N ALA A 154 -30.43 5.08 6.80
CA ALA A 154 -30.04 4.25 5.65
C ALA A 154 -28.96 4.94 4.83
N ILE A 155 -28.01 4.15 4.29
CA ILE A 155 -27.05 4.61 3.29
C ILE A 155 -27.78 4.69 1.95
N VAL A 156 -27.84 5.89 1.35
CA VAL A 156 -28.54 6.11 0.08
C VAL A 156 -27.63 5.95 -1.14
N THR A 157 -26.30 6.05 -0.95
CA THR A 157 -25.28 5.80 -1.98
C THR A 157 -24.76 4.36 -1.87
N ALA A 158 -25.64 3.36 -1.83
CA ALA A 158 -25.29 1.97 -1.54
C ALA A 158 -25.03 1.11 -2.80
N ASP A 159 -24.60 1.74 -3.88
CA ASP A 159 -24.23 1.11 -5.15
C ASP A 159 -23.13 1.90 -5.85
N LEU A 160 -22.55 1.34 -6.92
CA LEU A 160 -21.45 1.95 -7.67
C LEU A 160 -21.89 3.05 -8.65
N ALA A 161 -23.20 3.27 -8.81
CA ALA A 161 -23.70 4.37 -9.62
C ALA A 161 -23.75 5.66 -8.78
N ASP A 162 -24.19 5.58 -7.52
CA ASP A 162 -24.30 6.73 -6.63
C ASP A 162 -23.06 6.93 -5.75
N TYR A 163 -22.35 5.86 -5.36
CA TYR A 163 -21.04 5.95 -4.73
C TYR A 163 -19.95 6.01 -5.80
N HIS A 164 -19.62 7.24 -6.21
CA HIS A 164 -18.62 7.46 -7.25
C HIS A 164 -17.22 7.07 -6.77
N VAL A 165 -16.57 6.22 -7.55
CA VAL A 165 -15.14 5.92 -7.45
C VAL A 165 -14.43 6.42 -8.70
N ALA A 166 -13.16 6.78 -8.57
CA ALA A 166 -12.35 7.21 -9.71
C ALA A 166 -12.34 6.12 -10.81
N THR A 167 -12.62 6.53 -12.03
CA THR A 167 -12.54 5.69 -13.23
C THR A 167 -11.17 5.84 -13.90
N ASN A 168 -10.91 5.04 -14.93
CA ASN A 168 -9.68 5.17 -15.73
C ASN A 168 -9.53 6.58 -16.33
N ALA A 169 -10.63 7.22 -16.72
CA ALA A 169 -10.60 8.56 -17.31
C ALA A 169 -10.22 9.66 -16.30
N ASP A 170 -10.37 9.39 -15.00
CA ASP A 170 -10.06 10.36 -13.93
C ASP A 170 -8.59 10.30 -13.51
N VAL A 171 -7.90 9.19 -13.80
CA VAL A 171 -6.49 8.97 -13.44
C VAL A 171 -5.60 9.41 -14.60
N GLY A 172 -5.00 10.59 -14.46
CA GLY A 172 -4.00 11.13 -15.39
C GLY A 172 -2.62 10.48 -15.26
N ASP A 173 -1.57 11.29 -15.38
CA ASP A 173 -0.19 10.82 -15.19
C ASP A 173 0.11 10.61 -13.71
N LEU A 174 0.11 9.34 -13.28
CA LEU A 174 0.33 8.96 -11.89
C LEU A 174 1.57 8.07 -11.78
N ASP A 175 2.58 8.57 -11.07
CA ASP A 175 3.84 7.87 -10.85
C ASP A 175 4.21 7.74 -9.37
N ALA A 176 4.89 6.64 -9.06
CA ALA A 176 5.36 6.31 -7.73
C ALA A 176 6.81 5.86 -7.80
N GLN A 177 7.66 6.53 -7.03
CA GLN A 177 9.08 6.27 -6.89
C GLN A 177 9.43 6.11 -5.41
N TRP A 178 10.57 5.50 -5.13
CA TRP A 178 11.04 5.34 -3.77
C TRP A 178 12.55 5.55 -3.69
N ILE A 179 13.00 5.93 -2.51
CA ILE A 179 14.42 5.98 -2.19
C ILE A 179 14.94 4.57 -1.97
N ASP A 180 16.15 4.31 -2.47
CA ASP A 180 16.84 3.04 -2.20
C ASP A 180 17.38 3.09 -0.77
N GLU A 181 16.69 2.39 0.13
CA GLU A 181 17.05 2.30 1.54
C GLU A 181 16.88 0.87 2.06
N THR A 182 17.69 0.52 3.05
CA THR A 182 17.51 -0.70 3.85
C THR A 182 17.49 -0.29 5.31
N ASP A 183 16.46 -0.72 6.02
CA ASP A 183 16.29 -0.41 7.44
C ASP A 183 16.75 -1.61 8.28
N PRO A 184 17.90 -1.54 8.95
CA PRO A 184 18.45 -2.69 9.67
C PRO A 184 17.66 -3.04 10.94
N TYR A 185 16.77 -2.14 11.40
CA TYR A 185 16.04 -2.31 12.65
C TYR A 185 14.68 -2.95 12.45
N VAL A 186 14.09 -2.89 11.25
CA VAL A 186 12.69 -3.32 11.02
C VAL A 186 12.50 -4.83 10.96
N ASN A 187 13.44 -5.54 10.37
CA ASN A 187 13.53 -7.01 10.34
C ASN A 187 14.81 -7.43 9.62
N PRO A 188 15.20 -8.73 9.64
CA PRO A 188 16.41 -9.21 8.97
C PRO A 188 16.51 -8.92 7.47
N MET A 189 15.39 -8.64 6.79
CA MET A 189 15.37 -8.31 5.36
C MET A 189 15.35 -6.81 5.09
N GLY A 190 15.16 -5.98 6.12
CA GLY A 190 14.99 -4.53 6.01
C GLY A 190 13.74 -4.09 5.24
N THR A 191 12.72 -4.95 5.14
CA THR A 191 11.48 -4.68 4.38
C THR A 191 10.43 -3.97 5.24
N LYS A 192 9.71 -2.99 4.70
CA LYS A 192 8.57 -2.35 5.38
C LYS A 192 7.24 -2.67 4.69
N GLY A 193 6.15 -2.42 5.41
CA GLY A 193 4.80 -2.46 4.87
C GLY A 193 4.51 -1.29 3.94
N ILE A 194 3.97 -1.57 2.74
CA ILE A 194 3.64 -0.53 1.74
C ILE A 194 2.17 -0.53 1.30
N GLY A 195 1.35 -1.39 1.91
CA GLY A 195 -0.03 -1.61 1.49
C GLY A 195 -0.89 -0.35 1.53
N GLU A 196 -0.68 0.45 2.58
CA GLU A 196 -1.51 1.63 2.88
C GLU A 196 -0.78 2.95 2.63
N ILE A 197 0.56 2.97 2.56
CA ILE A 197 1.31 4.24 2.52
C ILE A 197 0.99 5.09 1.28
N GLY A 198 0.59 4.47 0.16
CA GLY A 198 0.23 5.18 -1.06
C GLY A 198 -1.00 6.08 -0.92
N ILE A 199 -1.94 5.76 -0.02
CA ILE A 199 -3.13 6.61 0.20
C ILE A 199 -2.87 7.72 1.23
N VAL A 200 -1.95 7.50 2.16
CA VAL A 200 -1.71 8.40 3.29
C VAL A 200 -1.10 9.72 2.80
N GLY A 201 -1.88 10.80 2.84
CA GLY A 201 -1.47 12.14 2.40
C GLY A 201 -1.83 12.46 0.96
N SER A 202 -2.26 11.49 0.15
CA SER A 202 -2.68 11.68 -1.25
C SER A 202 -3.83 12.69 -1.38
N ALA A 203 -4.91 12.51 -0.62
CA ALA A 203 -6.05 13.43 -0.67
C ALA A 203 -5.71 14.85 -0.19
N ALA A 204 -4.85 14.95 0.83
CA ALA A 204 -4.38 16.24 1.35
C ALA A 204 -3.51 16.99 0.33
N ALA A 205 -2.66 16.30 -0.44
CA ALA A 205 -1.88 16.89 -1.52
C ALA A 205 -2.80 17.50 -2.60
N ILE A 206 -3.86 16.79 -2.98
CA ILE A 206 -4.88 17.28 -3.93
C ILE A 206 -5.62 18.49 -3.34
N ALA A 207 -6.07 18.42 -2.08
CA ALA A 207 -6.74 19.55 -1.42
C ALA A 207 -5.85 20.80 -1.35
N ASN A 208 -4.56 20.63 -1.06
CA ASN A 208 -3.59 21.72 -1.06
C ASN A 208 -3.39 22.31 -2.47
N ALA A 209 -3.35 21.47 -3.51
CA ALA A 209 -3.24 21.91 -4.89
C ALA A 209 -4.50 22.66 -5.36
N VAL A 210 -5.70 22.23 -4.95
CA VAL A 210 -6.95 22.96 -5.19
C VAL A 210 -6.92 24.33 -4.52
N PHE A 211 -6.48 24.39 -3.25
CA PHE A 211 -6.31 25.67 -2.55
C PHE A 211 -5.29 26.57 -3.25
N HIS A 212 -4.18 26.03 -3.74
CA HIS A 212 -3.20 26.80 -4.52
C HIS A 212 -3.79 27.36 -5.82
N ALA A 213 -4.64 26.59 -6.50
CA ALA A 213 -5.26 27.02 -7.77
C ALA A 213 -6.40 28.04 -7.59
N THR A 214 -7.14 27.96 -6.48
CA THR A 214 -8.41 28.70 -6.30
C THR A 214 -8.40 29.71 -5.15
N GLY A 215 -7.48 29.57 -4.18
CA GLY A 215 -7.54 30.27 -2.90
C GLY A 215 -8.58 29.71 -1.91
N LEU A 216 -9.36 28.69 -2.29
CA LEU A 216 -10.44 28.12 -1.48
C LEU A 216 -9.99 26.89 -0.71
N ARG A 217 -10.20 26.92 0.61
CA ARG A 217 -9.77 25.84 1.50
C ARG A 217 -10.94 24.94 1.88
N VAL A 218 -11.12 23.85 1.15
CA VAL A 218 -12.09 22.79 1.47
C VAL A 218 -11.47 21.83 2.50
N ARG A 219 -12.16 21.63 3.64
CA ARG A 219 -11.72 20.74 4.72
C ARG A 219 -12.56 19.47 4.85
N ASP A 220 -13.79 19.52 4.34
CA ASP A 220 -14.72 18.40 4.31
C ASP A 220 -14.71 17.77 2.92
N LEU A 221 -14.07 16.60 2.79
CA LEU A 221 -14.05 15.83 1.56
C LEU A 221 -15.42 15.20 1.25
N PRO A 222 -15.71 14.88 -0.02
CA PRO A 222 -14.90 15.17 -1.22
C PRO A 222 -14.96 16.64 -1.65
N ILE A 223 -14.00 17.09 -2.47
CA ILE A 223 -13.94 18.44 -3.05
C ILE A 223 -14.80 18.48 -4.30
N THR A 224 -16.11 18.64 -4.09
CA THR A 224 -17.11 18.66 -5.16
C THR A 224 -17.26 20.06 -5.77
N PRO A 225 -17.76 20.17 -7.01
CA PRO A 225 -17.90 21.46 -7.69
C PRO A 225 -18.70 22.51 -6.93
N ASP A 226 -19.78 22.11 -6.24
CA ASP A 226 -20.60 22.98 -5.39
C ASP A 226 -19.83 23.64 -4.24
N LYS A 227 -18.73 23.04 -3.80
CA LYS A 227 -17.86 23.60 -2.75
C LYS A 227 -16.87 24.65 -3.28
N LEU A 228 -16.73 24.76 -4.60
CA LEU A 228 -15.85 25.72 -5.27
C LEU A 228 -16.64 26.85 -5.95
N LEU A 229 -17.91 26.62 -6.26
CA LEU A 229 -18.83 27.61 -6.80
C LEU A 229 -19.46 28.46 -5.69
N GLY A 230 -19.44 29.79 -5.84
CA GLY A 230 -20.10 30.72 -4.91
C GLY A 230 -19.20 31.41 -3.88
N ALA A 231 -17.87 31.26 -3.98
CA ALA A 231 -16.90 31.97 -3.14
C ALA A 231 -16.33 33.26 -3.77
N SER A 232 -16.95 33.75 -4.85
CA SER A 232 -16.59 34.98 -5.58
C SER A 232 -17.49 36.16 -5.20
#